data_AF-A0AAE1ET90-F1
#
_entry.id   AF-A0AAE1ET90-F1
#
_cell.length_a   1.000
_cell.length_b   1.000
_cell.length_c   1.000
_cell.angle_alpha   90.00
_cell.angle_beta   90.00
_cell.angle_gamma   90.00
#
_symmetry.space_group_name_H-M   'P 1'
#
loop_
_entity.id
_entity.type
_entity.pdbx_description
1 polymer ?
#
loop_
_entity_poly.entity_id
_entity_poly.type
_entity_poly.pdbx_seq_one_letter_code
_entity_poly.pdbx_strand_id
1 'polypeptide(L)' 'MCVLKTGFLFVASEFGNHYLYQADCHLGDDDDEPEFSSAMPLEEGDTFFYAPRHLQNLVLVDELDSLSPIMACQIADLGR' A
#
# COMPACT_ATOMS: atom_id res chain seq x y z
N MET A 1 8.39 -2.28 2.94
CA MET A 1 7.67 -3.12 1.96
C MET A 1 8.50 -4.35 1.67
N CYS A 2 7.89 -5.54 1.64
CA CYS A 2 8.58 -6.80 1.34
C CYS A 2 7.77 -7.64 0.35
N VAL A 3 8.39 -8.04 -0.78
CA VAL A 3 7.79 -8.93 -1.78
C VAL A 3 8.24 -10.36 -1.51
N LEU A 4 7.27 -11.27 -1.36
CA LEU A 4 7.49 -12.68 -1.07
C LEU A 4 7.37 -13.51 -2.35
N LYS A 5 8.19 -14.57 -2.44
CA LYS A 5 8.28 -15.44 -3.63
C LYS A 5 6.96 -16.12 -4.03
N THR A 6 6.02 -16.21 -3.11
CA THR A 6 4.71 -16.85 -3.30
C THR A 6 3.63 -15.88 -3.79
N GLY A 7 4.00 -14.67 -4.23
CA GLY A 7 3.04 -13.67 -4.72
C GLY A 7 2.38 -12.86 -3.63
N PHE A 8 3.03 -12.70 -2.47
CA PHE A 8 2.53 -11.87 -1.38
C PHE A 8 3.34 -10.60 -1.24
N LEU A 9 2.65 -9.54 -0.85
CA LEU A 9 3.21 -8.22 -0.59
C LEU A 9 2.90 -7.83 0.85
N PHE A 10 3.95 -7.73 1.67
CA PHE A 10 3.83 -7.25 3.04
C PHE A 10 4.13 -5.74 3.12
N VAL A 11 3.19 -4.99 3.68
CA VAL A 11 3.25 -3.55 3.89
C VAL A 11 3.28 -3.24 5.38
N ALA A 12 4.48 -3.00 5.90
CA ALA A 12 4.67 -2.43 7.23
C ALA A 12 4.38 -0.92 7.20
N SER A 13 3.15 -0.54 7.55
CA SER A 13 2.73 0.85 7.74
C SER A 13 3.58 1.54 8.83
N GLU A 14 3.92 2.82 8.62
CA GLU A 14 4.64 3.63 9.63
C GLU A 14 3.78 3.84 10.90
N PHE A 15 2.48 4.01 10.69
CA PHE A 15 1.46 4.19 11.72
C PHE A 15 0.23 3.33 11.39
N GLY A 16 -0.48 2.89 12.42
CA GLY A 16 -1.62 1.99 12.29
C GLY A 16 -1.24 0.57 11.88
N ASN A 17 -2.28 -0.19 11.52
CA ASN A 17 -2.17 -1.61 11.21
C ASN A 17 -1.27 -1.88 10.00
N HIS A 18 -0.61 -3.03 10.03
CA HIS A 18 0.20 -3.51 8.91
C HIS A 18 -0.65 -4.42 8.02
N TYR A 19 -0.35 -4.47 6.73
CA TYR A 19 -1.21 -5.16 5.77
C TYR A 19 -0.44 -6.23 5.01
N LEU A 20 -1.08 -7.38 4.80
CA LEU A 20 -0.61 -8.42 3.92
C LEU A 20 -1.53 -8.49 2.70
N TYR A 21 -0.98 -8.21 1.53
CA TYR A 21 -1.66 -8.31 0.25
C TYR A 21 -1.20 -9.55 -0.50
N GLN A 22 -2.09 -10.10 -1.31
CA GLN A 22 -1.75 -11.04 -2.37
C GLN A 22 -1.74 -10.27 -3.69
N ALA A 23 -0.62 -10.35 -4.41
CA ALA A 23 -0.56 -9.86 -5.78
C ALA A 23 -1.45 -10.77 -6.63
N ASP A 24 -2.41 -10.17 -7.32
CA ASP A 24 -3.19 -10.90 -8.30
C ASP A 24 -2.28 -11.28 -9.49
N CYS A 25 -2.72 -12.23 -10.31
CA CYS A 25 -1.98 -12.72 -11.47
C CYS A 25 -1.64 -11.63 -12.50
N HIS A 26 -2.34 -10.49 -12.43
CA HIS A 26 -2.10 -9.31 -13.25
C HIS A 26 -1.04 -8.44 -12.56
N LEU A 27 0.20 -8.51 -13.06
CA LEU A 27 1.36 -7.74 -12.56
C LEU A 27 1.26 -6.21 -12.85
N GLY A 28 0.09 -5.71 -13.22
CA GLY A 28 -0.13 -4.32 -13.61
C GLY A 28 0.33 -3.96 -15.03
N ASP A 29 0.83 -4.93 -15.80
CA ASP A 29 1.34 -4.73 -17.18
C ASP A 29 0.23 -4.77 -18.25
N ASP A 30 -0.97 -5.25 -17.92
CA ASP A 30 -2.11 -5.44 -18.86
C ASP A 30 -3.27 -4.45 -18.59
N ASP A 31 -3.01 -3.42 -17.79
CA ASP A 31 -3.98 -2.36 -17.52
C ASP A 31 -3.83 -1.26 -18.58
N ASP A 32 -4.92 -0.68 -19.10
CA ASP A 32 -4.94 0.48 -20.03
C ASP A 32 -4.38 1.78 -19.39
N GLU A 33 -3.49 1.67 -18.40
CA GLU A 33 -2.88 2.79 -17.71
C GLU A 33 -1.71 3.38 -18.51
N PRO A 34 -1.50 4.70 -18.44
CA PRO A 34 -0.40 5.34 -19.13
C PRO A 34 0.94 4.93 -18.51
N GLU A 35 1.79 4.31 -19.33
CA GLU A 35 3.19 4.05 -18.98
C GLU A 35 4.05 5.27 -19.23
N PHE A 36 4.88 5.63 -18.26
CA PHE A 36 5.81 6.75 -18.36
C PHE A 36 7.25 6.24 -18.44
N SER A 37 7.97 6.70 -19.46
CA SER A 37 9.37 6.34 -19.67
C SER A 37 10.24 7.58 -19.63
N SER A 38 11.47 7.44 -19.12
CA SER A 38 12.48 8.52 -19.16
C SER A 38 12.90 8.91 -20.58
N ALA A 39 12.55 8.10 -21.59
CA ALA A 39 12.76 8.42 -23.00
C ALA A 39 11.71 9.39 -23.56
N MET A 40 10.60 9.64 -22.85
CA MET A 40 9.59 10.61 -23.26
C MET A 40 10.10 12.03 -22.97
N PRO A 41 10.26 12.89 -24.00
CA PRO A 41 10.72 14.25 -23.78
C PRO A 41 9.64 15.05 -23.04
N LEU A 42 10.01 15.59 -21.88
CA LEU A 42 9.22 16.56 -21.13
C LEU A 42 9.84 17.94 -21.30
N GLU A 43 9.02 18.98 -21.39
CA GLU A 43 9.51 20.36 -21.30
C GLU A 43 9.95 20.69 -19.87
N GLU A 44 10.82 21.69 -19.71
CA GLU A 44 11.35 22.08 -18.41
C GLU A 44 10.23 22.61 -17.52
N GLY A 45 9.80 21.80 -16.54
CA GLY A 45 8.69 22.11 -15.63
C GLY A 45 7.45 21.23 -15.81
N ASP A 46 7.39 20.43 -16.88
CA ASP A 46 6.30 19.48 -17.10
C ASP A 46 6.52 18.17 -16.34
N THR A 47 5.43 17.60 -15.85
CA THR A 47 5.43 16.31 -15.13
C THR A 47 4.32 15.41 -15.65
N PHE A 48 4.49 14.10 -15.43
CA PHE A 48 3.45 13.13 -15.73
C PHE A 48 2.35 13.16 -14.67
N PHE A 49 1.11 13.01 -15.12
CA PHE A 49 -0.07 12.94 -14.27
C PHE A 49 -0.71 11.57 -14.40
N TYR A 50 -1.22 11.05 -13.29
CA TYR A 50 -2.00 9.82 -13.25
C TYR A 50 -3.20 10.00 -12.31
N ALA A 51 -4.24 9.20 -12.51
CA ALA A 51 -5.44 9.22 -11.68
C ALA A 51 -5.36 8.11 -10.62
N PRO A 52 -5.42 8.42 -9.32
CA PRO A 52 -5.50 7.38 -8.28
C PRO A 52 -6.76 6.53 -8.46
N ARG A 53 -6.59 5.20 -8.44
CA ARG A 53 -7.68 4.23 -8.48
C ARG A 53 -7.68 3.31 -7.25
N HIS A 54 -8.77 2.57 -7.08
CA HIS A 54 -8.85 1.51 -6.08
C HIS A 54 -7.89 0.36 -6.41
N LEU A 55 -7.58 -0.46 -5.41
CA LEU A 55 -6.74 -1.65 -5.56
C LEU A 55 -7.39 -2.62 -6.56
N GLN A 56 -6.73 -2.85 -7.69
CA GLN A 56 -7.10 -3.89 -8.67
C GLN A 56 -6.02 -4.98 -8.75
N ASN A 57 -4.75 -4.60 -8.53
CA ASN A 57 -3.60 -5.52 -8.64
C ASN A 57 -3.24 -6.22 -7.31
N LEU A 58 -3.91 -5.84 -6.22
CA LEU A 58 -3.64 -6.32 -4.88
C LEU A 58 -4.96 -6.65 -4.17
N VAL A 59 -5.03 -7.85 -3.59
CA VAL A 59 -6.15 -8.28 -2.74
C VAL A 59 -5.67 -8.27 -1.30
N LEU A 60 -6.43 -7.63 -0.39
CA LEU A 60 -6.14 -7.67 1.04
C LEU A 60 -6.40 -9.09 1.57
N VAL A 61 -5.37 -9.70 2.14
CA VAL A 61 -5.43 -11.05 2.71
C VAL A 61 -5.57 -10.98 4.22
N ASP A 62 -4.74 -10.15 4.84
CA ASP A 62 -4.67 -10.07 6.29
C ASP A 62 -4.30 -8.67 6.75
N GLU A 63 -4.70 -8.36 7.98
CA GLU A 63 -4.44 -7.11 8.66
C GLU A 63 -3.88 -7.42 10.04
N LEU A 64 -2.69 -6.90 10.33
CA LEU A 64 -2.02 -7.10 11.61
C LEU A 64 -2.21 -5.87 12.49
N ASP A 65 -2.91 -6.08 13.59
CA ASP A 65 -3.21 -5.04 14.58
C ASP A 65 -1.92 -4.43 15.15
N SER A 66 -1.84 -3.11 15.05
CA SER A 66 -0.76 -2.29 15.58
C SER A 66 -1.36 -1.14 16.35
N LEU A 67 -0.96 -1.03 17.61
CA LEU A 67 -1.39 0.07 18.47
C LEU A 67 -0.62 1.36 18.17
N SER A 68 0.33 1.34 17.23
CA SER A 68 1.11 2.53 16.88
C SER A 68 0.26 3.56 16.13
N PRO A 69 0.34 4.85 16.46
CA PRO A 69 1.00 5.42 17.63
C PRO A 69 -0.01 5.51 18.80
N ILE A 70 0.26 4.85 19.93
CA ILE A 70 -0.53 5.09 21.14
C ILE A 70 -0.20 6.49 21.63
N MET A 71 -1.08 7.44 21.34
CA MET A 71 -0.92 8.83 21.79
C MET A 71 -1.38 9.04 23.24
N ALA A 72 -2.24 8.17 23.76
CA ALA A 72 -2.72 8.19 25.13
C ALA A 72 -3.19 6.79 25.57
N CYS A 73 -2.93 6.43 26.83
CA CYS A 73 -3.46 5.23 27.46
C CYS A 73 -3.93 5.58 28.86
N GLN A 74 -5.15 5.15 29.22
CA GLN A 74 -5.69 5.27 30.57
C GLN A 74 -6.16 3.90 31.03
N ILE A 75 -5.67 3.47 32.19
CA ILE A 75 -6.07 2.22 32.83
C ILE A 75 -6.92 2.60 34.03
N ALA A 76 -8.18 2.17 34.04
CA ALA A 76 -9.11 2.37 35.14
C ALA A 76 -9.45 1.03 35.77
N ASP A 77 -9.35 0.96 37.11
CA ASP A 77 -9.81 -0.18 37.89
C ASP A 77 -11.30 0.02 38.22
N LEU A 78 -12.16 -0.87 37.70
CA LEU A 78 -13.59 -0.91 37.98
C LEU A 78 -13.94 -1.91 39.10
N GLY A 79 -12.98 -2.21 39.99
CA GLY A 79 -13.19 -3.02 41.18
C GLY A 79 -13.65 -2.22 42.40
N ARG A 80 -14.96 -2.20 42.64
CA ARG A 80 -15.55 -2.20 43.99
C ARG A 80 -16.71 -3.18 44.05
#